data_AF-A0A847I443-F1
#
_entry.id   AF-A0A847I443-F1
#
_cell.length_a   1.000
_cell.length_b   1.000
_cell.length_c   1.000
_cell.angle_alpha   90.00
_cell.angle_beta   90.00
_cell.angle_gamma   90.00
#
_symmetry.space_group_name_H-M   'P 1'
#
loop_
_entity.id
_entity.type
_entity.pdbx_description
1 polymer ?
#
loop_
_entity_poly.entity_id
_entity_poly.type
_entity_poly.pdbx_seq_one_letter_code
_entity_poly.pdbx_strand_id
1 'polypeptide(L)'
;MTSAAFPEPAPQKLSWRFPRTFWVANGAELLERAAYYGMFIALALYLTERVGFSDFQTGIVAGCFASVLYLLPMFTGALADRIGFRQALMLA
;
A
#
# COMPACT_ATOMS: atom_id res chain seq x y z
N MET A 1 -20.65 -49.71 -1.18
CA MET A 1 -20.21 -48.32 -1.39
C MET A 1 -20.59 -47.52 -0.15
N THR A 2 -19.75 -47.53 0.87
CA THR A 2 -19.95 -46.74 2.10
C THR A 2 -19.23 -45.41 1.91
N SER A 3 -19.99 -44.33 1.73
CA SER A 3 -19.47 -42.97 1.69
C SER A 3 -18.93 -42.61 3.07
N ALA A 4 -17.61 -42.46 3.21
CA ALA A 4 -17.01 -41.90 4.41
C ALA A 4 -17.36 -40.41 4.46
N ALA A 5 -18.20 -40.02 5.42
CA ALA A 5 -18.49 -38.61 5.68
C ALA A 5 -17.20 -37.91 6.14
N PHE A 6 -16.75 -36.92 5.39
CA PHE A 6 -15.67 -36.03 5.82
C PHE A 6 -16.16 -35.22 7.04
N PRO A 7 -15.42 -35.20 8.16
CA PRO A 7 -15.81 -34.39 9.31
C PRO A 7 -15.78 -32.90 8.93
N GLU A 8 -16.87 -32.19 9.19
CA GLU A 8 -16.93 -30.74 9.03
C GLU A 8 -15.89 -30.08 9.95
N PRO A 9 -15.02 -29.20 9.44
CA PRO A 9 -14.06 -28.50 10.28
C PRO A 9 -14.81 -27.63 11.29
N ALA A 10 -14.44 -27.75 12.56
CA ALA A 10 -15.05 -26.98 13.63
C ALA A 10 -14.96 -25.46 13.34
N PRO A 11 -16.01 -24.68 13.63
CA PRO A 11 -16.03 -23.26 13.33
C PRO A 11 -14.89 -22.56 14.08
N GLN A 12 -13.96 -21.97 13.33
CA GLN A 12 -12.90 -21.15 13.90
C GLN A 12 -13.53 -19.95 14.61
N LYS A 13 -13.30 -19.83 15.92
CA LYS A 13 -13.73 -18.66 16.70
C LYS A 13 -12.90 -17.46 16.27
N LEU A 14 -13.51 -16.50 15.56
CA LEU A 14 -12.88 -15.22 15.27
C LEU A 14 -12.50 -14.53 16.60
N SER A 15 -11.24 -14.12 16.73
CA SER A 15 -10.73 -13.42 17.91
C SER A 15 -9.87 -12.24 17.49
N TRP A 16 -9.89 -11.16 18.28
CA TRP A 16 -9.12 -9.93 18.04
C TRP A 16 -7.69 -9.98 18.60
N ARG A 17 -7.15 -11.18 18.81
CA ARG A 17 -5.81 -11.36 19.38
C ARG A 17 -4.81 -11.65 18.27
N PHE A 18 -4.03 -10.64 17.91
CA PHE A 18 -3.00 -10.75 16.88
C PHE A 18 -1.58 -10.58 17.46
N PRO A 19 -0.55 -11.16 16.80
CA PRO A 19 0.85 -10.93 17.16
C PRO A 19 1.23 -9.45 17.09
N ARG A 20 2.27 -9.03 17.83
CA ARG A 20 2.74 -7.63 17.80
C ARG A 20 3.10 -7.15 16.39
N THR A 21 3.67 -8.03 15.56
CA THR A 21 4.04 -7.72 14.17
C THR A 21 2.84 -7.32 13.32
N PHE A 22 1.65 -7.89 13.58
CA PHE A 22 0.42 -7.52 12.89
C PHE A 22 0.09 -6.04 13.15
N TRP A 23 0.07 -5.62 14.41
CA TRP A 23 -0.25 -4.24 14.77
C TRP A 23 0.77 -3.23 14.25
N VAL A 24 2.07 -3.59 14.30
CA VAL A 24 3.13 -2.74 13.74
C VAL A 24 2.99 -2.59 12.22
N ALA A 25 2.73 -3.68 11.50
CA ALA A 25 2.58 -3.65 10.05
C ALA A 25 1.38 -2.81 9.61
N ASN A 26 0.20 -3.02 10.22
CA ASN A 26 -1.00 -2.24 9.92
C ASN A 26 -0.83 -0.77 10.32
N GLY A 27 -0.17 -0.49 11.44
CA GLY A 27 0.14 0.88 11.85
C GLY A 27 1.05 1.60 10.85
N ALA A 28 2.10 0.93 10.39
CA ALA A 28 2.99 1.46 9.36
C ALA A 28 2.26 1.68 8.02
N GLU A 29 1.43 0.72 7.60
CA GLU A 29 0.59 0.84 6.40
C GLU A 29 -0.35 2.05 6.48
N LEU A 30 -1.05 2.23 7.60
CA LEU A 30 -1.95 3.38 7.80
C LEU A 30 -1.21 4.72 7.72
N LEU A 31 -0.01 4.80 8.31
CA LEU A 31 0.82 6.00 8.25
C LEU A 31 1.32 6.27 6.82
N GLU A 32 1.73 5.23 6.10
CA GLU A 32 2.16 5.34 4.71
C GLU A 32 1.00 5.78 3.81
N ARG A 33 -0.21 5.21 3.99
CA ARG A 33 -1.41 5.67 3.28
C ARG A 33 -1.77 7.12 3.60
N ALA A 34 -1.70 7.53 4.86
CA ALA A 34 -1.96 8.91 5.26
C ALA A 34 -0.96 9.88 4.61
N ALA A 35 0.34 9.52 4.60
CA ALA A 35 1.37 10.29 3.94
C ALA A 35 1.16 10.37 2.42
N TYR A 36 0.81 9.25 1.79
CA TYR A 36 0.52 9.17 0.36
C TYR A 36 -0.62 10.11 -0.04
N TYR A 37 -1.79 10.00 0.60
CA TYR A 37 -2.94 10.85 0.26
C TYR A 37 -2.68 12.32 0.61
N GLY A 38 -2.06 12.59 1.77
CA GLY A 38 -1.72 13.94 2.19
C GLY A 38 -0.79 14.64 1.18
N MET A 39 0.26 13.96 0.75
CA MET A 39 1.17 14.48 -0.27
C MET A 39 0.50 14.63 -1.63
N PHE A 40 -0.34 13.68 -2.05
CA PHE A 40 -1.02 13.75 -3.35
C PHE A 40 -1.98 14.95 -3.43
N ILE A 41 -2.73 15.21 -2.36
CA ILE A 41 -3.61 16.40 -2.25
C ILE A 41 -2.76 17.67 -2.21
N ALA A 42 -1.72 17.70 -1.36
CA ALA A 42 -0.84 18.85 -1.24
C ALA A 42 -0.13 19.20 -2.56
N LEU A 43 0.27 18.19 -3.35
CA LEU A 43 0.84 18.37 -4.67
C LEU A 43 -0.15 19.06 -5.62
N ALA A 44 -1.39 18.58 -5.68
CA ALA A 44 -2.41 19.17 -6.54
C ALA A 44 -2.68 20.65 -6.17
N LEU A 45 -2.87 20.93 -4.87
CA LEU A 45 -3.08 22.29 -4.37
C LEU A 45 -1.86 23.19 -4.60
N TYR A 46 -0.65 22.67 -4.42
CA TYR A 46 0.57 23.44 -4.66
C TYR A 46 0.69 23.85 -6.14
N LEU A 47 0.43 22.92 -7.06
CA LEU A 47 0.50 23.20 -8.50
C LEU A 47 -0.54 24.22 -8.93
N THR A 48 -1.77 24.15 -8.43
CA THR A 48 -2.82 25.11 -8.79
C THR A 48 -2.65 26.45 -8.08
N GLU A 49 -2.46 26.47 -6.75
CA GLU A 49 -2.50 27.70 -5.96
C GLU A 49 -1.17 28.45 -5.90
N ARG A 50 -0.03 27.75 -6.03
CA ARG A 50 1.31 28.36 -5.88
C ARG A 50 2.06 28.46 -7.20
N VAL A 51 1.97 27.44 -8.05
CA VAL A 51 2.61 27.45 -9.37
C VAL A 51 1.72 28.11 -10.42
N GLY A 52 0.40 28.06 -10.25
CA GLY A 52 -0.57 28.68 -11.17
C GLY A 52 -0.90 27.79 -12.38
N PHE A 53 -0.71 26.49 -12.28
CA PHE A 53 -1.12 25.54 -13.33
C PHE A 53 -2.64 25.45 -13.42
N SER A 54 -3.14 25.24 -14.64
CA SER A 54 -4.56 24.90 -14.82
C SER A 54 -4.86 23.49 -14.30
N ASP A 55 -6.12 23.20 -13.98
CA ASP A 55 -6.54 21.87 -13.50
C ASP A 55 -6.12 20.75 -14.47
N PHE A 56 -6.14 21.03 -15.78
CA PHE A 56 -5.68 20.10 -16.80
C PHE A 56 -4.18 19.80 -16.69
N GLN A 57 -3.35 20.84 -16.56
CA GLN A 57 -1.90 20.69 -16.40
C GLN A 57 -1.55 19.97 -15.09
N THR A 58 -2.20 20.36 -14.00
CA THR A 58 -2.08 19.69 -12.70
C THR A 58 -2.47 18.22 -12.80
N GLY A 59 -3.57 17.91 -13.50
CA GLY A 59 -4.02 16.55 -13.76
C GLY A 59 -3.00 15.72 -14.53
N ILE A 60 -2.32 16.30 -15.53
CA ILE A 60 -1.22 15.61 -16.24
C ILE A 60 -0.07 15.30 -15.27
N VAL A 61 0.39 16.28 -14.49
CA VAL A 61 1.52 16.08 -13.56
C VAL A 61 1.18 15.05 -12.49
N ALA A 62 0.00 15.17 -11.86
CA ALA A 62 -0.48 14.22 -10.85
C ALA A 62 -0.67 12.81 -11.44
N GLY A 63 -1.17 12.73 -12.68
CA GLY A 63 -1.30 11.47 -13.43
C GLY A 63 0.04 10.82 -13.73
N CYS A 64 1.04 11.59 -14.19
CA CYS A 64 2.41 11.11 -14.39
C CYS A 64 3.03 10.65 -13.07
N PHE A 65 2.86 11.43 -12.00
CA PHE A 65 3.32 11.07 -10.66
C PHE A 65 2.74 9.72 -10.20
N ALA A 66 1.41 9.57 -10.27
CA ALA A 66 0.74 8.31 -9.91
C ALA A 66 1.19 7.15 -10.82
N SER A 67 1.33 7.39 -12.12
CA SER A 67 1.77 6.35 -13.08
C SER A 67 3.15 5.81 -12.71
N VAL A 68 4.11 6.69 -12.41
CA VAL A 68 5.45 6.29 -11.98
C VAL A 68 5.38 5.54 -10.66
N LEU A 69 4.60 6.03 -9.68
CA LEU A 69 4.43 5.40 -8.38
C LEU A 69 3.88 3.97 -8.48
N TYR A 70 2.90 3.72 -9.36
CA TYR A 70 2.32 2.38 -9.55
C TYR A 70 3.16 1.49 -10.47
N LEU A 71 4.00 2.07 -11.33
CA LEU A 71 4.91 1.33 -12.19
C LEU A 71 6.17 0.88 -11.42
N LEU A 72 6.68 1.68 -10.49
CA LEU A 72 7.88 1.40 -9.70
C LEU A 72 7.88 0.02 -9.02
N PRO A 73 6.79 -0.41 -8.32
CA PRO A 73 6.71 -1.72 -7.68
C PRO A 73 6.96 -2.90 -8.61
N MET A 74 6.68 -2.78 -9.92
CA MET A 74 6.98 -3.82 -10.89
C MET A 74 8.48 -4.15 -10.95
N PHE A 75 9.33 -3.13 -10.78
CA PHE A 75 10.79 -3.28 -10.80
C PHE A 75 11.37 -3.47 -9.41
N THR A 76 10.88 -2.68 -8.43
CA THR A 76 11.41 -2.70 -7.07
C THR A 76 10.96 -3.92 -6.28
N GLY A 77 9.84 -4.57 -6.65
CA GLY A 77 9.40 -5.83 -6.03
C GLY A 77 10.41 -6.96 -6.26
N ALA A 78 10.86 -7.15 -7.50
CA ALA A 78 11.91 -8.14 -7.81
C ALA A 78 13.25 -7.82 -7.13
N LEU A 79 13.54 -6.54 -6.87
CA LEU A 79 14.70 -6.12 -6.09
C LEU A 79 14.51 -6.43 -4.60
N ALA A 80 13.32 -6.16 -4.05
CA ALA A 80 12.95 -6.46 -2.68
C ALA A 80 13.07 -7.96 -2.38
N ASP A 81 12.70 -8.81 -3.34
CA ASP A 81 12.84 -10.27 -3.23
C ASP A 81 14.31 -10.71 -3.09
N ARG A 82 15.26 -9.96 -3.67
CA ARG A 82 16.69 -10.26 -3.59
C ARG A 82 17.36 -9.76 -2.29
N ILE A 83 16.97 -8.59 -1.80
CA ILE A 83 17.53 -8.00 -0.56
C ILE A 83 16.83 -8.51 0.70
N GLY A 84 15.64 -9.09 0.56
CA GLY A 84 14.86 -9.64 1.66
C GLY A 84 13.91 -8.62 2.29
N PHE A 85 12.77 -9.14 2.75
CA PHE A 85 11.61 -8.36 3.21
C PHE A 85 11.95 -7.30 4.26
N ARG A 86 12.74 -7.63 5.28
CA ARG A 86 13.08 -6.69 6.36
C ARG A 86 13.91 -5.50 5.88
N GLN A 87 14.86 -5.73 4.98
CA GLN A 87 15.72 -4.66 4.46
C GLN A 87 14.94 -3.77 3.48
N ALA A 88 14.13 -4.38 2.62
CA ALA A 88 13.24 -3.66 1.72
C ALA A 88 12.28 -2.73 2.49
N LEU A 89 11.71 -3.22 3.61
CA LEU A 89 10.77 -2.45 4.42
C LEU A 89 11.41 -1.31 5.22
N MET A 90 12.73 -1.36 5.46
CA MET A 90 13.46 -0.23 6.08
C MET A 90 13.92 0.82 5.07
N LEU A 91 14.01 0.46 3.78
CA LEU A 91 14.36 1.38 2.70
C LEU A 91 13.15 2.15 2.17
N ALA A 92 11.97 1.54 2.26
CA ALA A 92 10.69 2.16 1.96
C ALA A 92 10.36 3.29 2.95
#